data_AF-A0AAV6Z4Z3-F1
#
_entry.id   AF-A0AAV6Z4Z3-F1
#
_cell.length_a   1.000
_cell.length_b   1.000
_cell.length_c   1.000
_cell.angle_alpha   90.00
_cell.angle_beta   90.00
_cell.angle_gamma   90.00
#
_symmetry.space_group_name_H-M   'P 1'
#
loop_
_entity.id
_entity.type
_entity.pdbx_description
1 polymer ?
#
loop_
_entity_poly.entity_id
_entity_poly.type
_entity_poly.pdbx_seq_one_letter_code
_entity_poly.pdbx_strand_id
1 'polypeptide(L)'
;TLTQFLGWSVLNTDTYDKMNKLENRKDIAQEMLMHHLKCTPQELQSILKTNEKLNKNVDDCEQKEMMKILKEELPDPAALELYEFHFSDLPVSEHELIKSGIRLFVELNALDKFKVPAEVMTKWMYTVRKGYRDITYHNWRHGFNVGQTMFTLLMTGKLKKYYSDLEAFAMVAAAFCHDIDHRGTNNLYQMKSAAPLAKLHGSSILERHHLEFSKTLLEDESLNIFQNLNKRQFENVIHLFEVAIIATDLALYFKKRTMFQKIVDAAEQMKSEEEVIKYIITDQTKKEIIMAMMMTGCDLSAITKPWEVQSKVALMVANEFWEQGDLERTVLQQQPIPMMDRNKAEELPKLQVGFIDFVCTFVYKEFSRFHKEITPMFDGLQNNRVQWKTQADVYDEKMKALEEQQKKHENDVGAKKADGEAGGEDNGPSKSKTCTVL
;
A
#
# COMPACT_ATOMS: atom_id res chain seq x y z
N THR A 1 -36.04 5.75 -48.36
CA THR A 1 -35.64 6.83 -49.30
C THR A 1 -34.22 7.27 -49.01
N LEU A 2 -33.53 7.95 -49.95
CA LEU A 2 -32.17 8.48 -49.73
C LEU A 2 -32.06 9.33 -48.46
N THR A 3 -33.10 10.10 -48.14
CA THR A 3 -33.19 10.92 -46.92
C THR A 3 -33.15 10.11 -45.62
N GLN A 4 -33.77 8.93 -45.57
CA GLN A 4 -33.72 8.04 -44.39
C GLN A 4 -32.32 7.45 -44.20
N PHE A 5 -31.68 7.04 -45.31
CA PHE A 5 -30.32 6.50 -45.27
C PHE A 5 -29.31 7.56 -44.80
N LEU A 6 -29.37 8.77 -45.35
CA LEU A 6 -28.52 9.87 -44.92
C LEU A 6 -28.78 10.24 -43.45
N GLY A 7 -30.04 10.27 -43.00
CA GLY A 7 -30.38 10.55 -41.60
C GLY A 7 -29.72 9.56 -40.62
N TRP A 8 -29.76 8.26 -40.92
CA TRP A 8 -29.11 7.25 -40.06
C TRP A 8 -27.59 7.24 -40.18
N SER A 9 -27.05 7.45 -41.38
CA SER A 9 -25.60 7.47 -41.60
C SER A 9 -24.92 8.65 -40.93
N VAL A 10 -25.49 9.86 -41.03
CA VAL A 10 -24.95 11.07 -40.42
C VAL A 10 -25.05 11.00 -38.90
N LEU A 11 -26.16 10.51 -38.33
CA LEU A 11 -26.32 10.38 -36.88
C LEU A 11 -25.22 9.54 -36.23
N ASN A 12 -24.88 8.40 -36.85
CA ASN A 12 -23.80 7.55 -36.35
C ASN A 12 -22.44 8.22 -36.51
N THR A 13 -22.16 8.79 -37.69
CA THR A 13 -20.86 9.41 -38.00
C THR A 13 -20.58 10.60 -37.07
N ASP A 14 -21.57 11.47 -36.84
CA ASP A 14 -21.45 12.63 -35.94
C ASP A 14 -21.25 12.19 -34.48
N THR A 15 -21.85 11.07 -34.08
CA THR A 15 -21.68 10.51 -32.74
C THR A 15 -20.25 9.98 -32.54
N TYR A 16 -19.70 9.27 -33.52
CA TYR A 16 -18.30 8.81 -33.48
C TYR A 16 -17.31 9.97 -33.52
N ASP A 17 -17.56 11.03 -34.30
CA ASP A 17 -16.70 12.23 -34.27
C ASP A 17 -16.69 12.90 -32.88
N LYS A 18 -17.84 12.96 -32.21
CA LYS A 18 -17.92 13.44 -30.82
C LYS A 18 -17.17 12.52 -29.85
N MET A 19 -17.21 11.20 -30.04
CA MET A 19 -16.44 10.25 -29.24
C MET A 19 -14.94 10.47 -29.40
N ASN A 20 -14.45 10.64 -30.63
CA ASN A 20 -13.03 10.94 -30.90
C ASN A 20 -12.59 12.25 -30.24
N LYS A 21 -13.46 13.28 -30.21
CA LYS A 21 -13.17 14.53 -29.49
C LYS A 21 -13.07 14.34 -27.97
N LEU A 22 -13.82 13.39 -27.39
CA LEU A 22 -13.70 13.07 -25.97
C LEU A 22 -12.40 12.33 -25.67
N GLU A 23 -11.97 11.42 -26.54
CA GLU A 23 -10.68 10.73 -26.43
C GLU A 23 -9.51 11.73 -26.48
N ASN A 24 -9.50 12.64 -27.46
CA ASN A 24 -8.49 13.70 -27.54
C ASN A 24 -8.45 14.59 -26.28
N ARG A 25 -9.61 14.89 -25.68
CA ARG A 25 -9.65 15.66 -24.42
C ARG A 25 -9.03 14.90 -23.26
N LYS A 26 -9.22 13.58 -23.20
CA LYS A 26 -8.60 12.71 -22.20
C LYS A 26 -7.08 12.76 -22.35
N ASP A 27 -6.57 12.64 -23.56
CA ASP A 27 -5.13 12.62 -23.83
C ASP A 27 -4.47 13.96 -23.45
N ILE A 28 -5.08 15.09 -23.80
CA ILE A 28 -4.60 16.42 -23.38
C ILE A 28 -4.59 16.56 -21.84
N ALA A 29 -5.65 16.11 -21.16
CA ALA A 29 -5.70 16.19 -19.70
C ALA A 29 -4.64 15.29 -19.05
N GLN A 30 -4.39 14.11 -19.62
CA GLN A 30 -3.34 13.19 -19.16
C GLN A 30 -1.94 13.79 -19.36
N GLU A 31 -1.68 14.43 -20.49
CA GLU A 31 -0.42 15.13 -20.75
C GLU A 31 -0.18 16.26 -19.73
N MET A 32 -1.20 17.06 -19.42
CA MET A 32 -1.13 18.10 -18.40
C MET A 32 -0.80 17.53 -17.01
N LEU A 33 -1.46 16.45 -16.60
CA LEU A 33 -1.19 15.77 -15.33
C LEU A 33 0.26 15.28 -15.29
N MET A 34 0.71 14.60 -16.35
CA MET A 34 2.06 14.09 -16.47
C MET A 34 3.11 15.20 -16.37
N HIS A 35 2.87 16.35 -17.01
CA HIS A 35 3.78 17.50 -16.93
C HIS A 35 3.99 18.00 -15.49
N HIS A 36 2.93 18.08 -14.68
CA HIS A 36 3.04 18.51 -13.29
C HIS A 36 3.77 17.51 -12.39
N LEU A 37 3.68 16.22 -12.73
CA LEU A 37 4.26 15.13 -11.96
C LEU A 37 5.74 14.91 -12.25
N LYS A 38 6.19 15.19 -13.48
CA LYS A 38 7.58 15.00 -13.90
C LYS A 38 8.58 15.74 -13.01
N CYS A 39 9.73 15.11 -12.83
CA CYS A 39 10.91 15.72 -12.22
C CYS A 39 11.32 16.98 -12.98
N THR A 40 11.50 18.07 -12.25
CA THR A 40 11.96 19.36 -12.78
C THR A 40 13.48 19.37 -12.96
N PRO A 41 14.03 20.26 -13.81
CA PRO A 41 15.47 20.42 -13.94
C PRO A 41 16.19 20.75 -12.62
N GLN A 42 15.55 21.52 -11.73
CA GLN A 42 16.09 21.85 -10.41
C GLN A 42 16.15 20.61 -9.50
N GLU A 43 15.10 19.81 -9.47
CA GLU A 43 15.07 18.53 -8.73
C GLU A 43 16.14 17.57 -9.27
N LEU A 44 16.30 17.48 -10.60
CA LEU A 44 17.34 16.66 -11.21
C LEU A 44 18.76 17.09 -10.76
N GLN A 45 19.02 18.40 -10.76
CA GLN A 45 20.31 18.95 -10.33
C GLN A 45 20.59 18.78 -8.83
N SER A 46 19.56 18.63 -7.99
CA SER A 46 19.76 18.37 -6.56
C SER A 46 20.50 17.06 -6.26
N ILE A 47 20.43 16.07 -7.16
CA ILE A 47 21.12 14.77 -7.04
C ILE A 47 22.28 14.66 -8.01
N LEU A 48 22.07 14.93 -9.32
CA LEU A 48 23.12 14.72 -10.31
C LEU A 48 24.18 15.81 -10.32
N LYS A 49 23.90 16.99 -9.75
CA LYS A 49 24.84 18.12 -9.54
C LYS A 49 25.82 18.36 -10.70
N THR A 50 25.40 18.16 -11.95
CA THR A 50 26.29 18.25 -13.11
C THR A 50 26.76 19.67 -13.34
N ASN A 51 25.88 20.64 -13.07
CA ASN A 51 26.21 22.05 -13.17
C ASN A 51 27.30 22.44 -12.16
N GLU A 52 27.18 21.96 -10.92
CA GLU A 52 28.13 22.26 -9.84
C GLU A 52 29.47 21.54 -10.02
N LYS A 53 29.44 20.24 -10.36
CA LYS A 53 30.65 19.41 -10.41
C LYS A 53 31.38 19.43 -11.75
N LEU A 54 30.66 19.63 -12.86
CA LEU A 54 31.21 19.52 -14.22
C LEU A 54 31.10 20.82 -15.04
N ASN A 55 30.38 21.84 -14.55
CA ASN A 55 30.05 23.06 -15.31
C ASN A 55 29.37 22.74 -16.66
N LYS A 56 28.55 21.69 -16.71
CA LYS A 56 27.82 21.24 -17.90
C LYS A 56 26.36 20.99 -17.57
N ASN A 57 25.47 21.30 -18.51
CA ASN A 57 24.08 20.85 -18.46
C ASN A 57 24.03 19.32 -18.60
N VAL A 58 22.93 18.71 -18.16
CA VAL A 58 22.74 17.25 -18.22
C VAL A 58 22.86 16.72 -19.65
N ASP A 59 22.30 17.45 -20.62
CA ASP A 59 22.32 17.09 -22.05
C ASP A 59 23.75 17.05 -22.65
N ASP A 60 24.69 17.77 -22.02
CA ASP A 60 26.09 17.88 -22.47
C ASP A 60 27.03 16.89 -21.72
N CYS A 61 26.50 16.16 -20.72
CA CYS A 61 27.28 15.25 -19.89
C CYS A 61 27.32 13.83 -20.48
N GLU A 62 28.47 13.17 -20.36
CA GLU A 62 28.53 11.75 -20.68
C GLU A 62 27.82 10.92 -19.60
N GLN A 63 27.11 9.87 -20.02
CA GLN A 63 26.41 8.96 -19.10
C GLN A 63 27.34 8.36 -18.03
N LYS A 64 28.62 8.15 -18.34
CA LYS A 64 29.62 7.65 -17.38
C LYS A 64 29.97 8.68 -16.30
N GLU A 65 30.06 9.95 -16.67
CA GLU A 65 30.28 11.06 -15.74
C GLU A 65 29.08 11.21 -14.80
N MET A 66 27.86 11.19 -15.35
CA MET A 66 26.62 11.28 -14.57
C MET A 66 26.45 10.11 -13.61
N MET A 67 26.73 8.88 -14.05
CA MET A 67 26.65 7.69 -13.19
C MET A 67 27.66 7.76 -12.03
N LYS A 68 28.85 8.31 -12.26
CA LYS A 68 29.84 8.54 -11.20
C LYS A 68 29.31 9.53 -10.17
N ILE A 69 28.81 10.69 -10.60
CA ILE A 69 28.27 11.69 -9.67
C ILE A 69 27.09 11.12 -8.89
N LEU A 70 26.17 10.43 -9.58
CA LEU A 70 25.03 9.79 -8.93
C LEU A 70 25.52 8.91 -7.76
N LYS A 71 26.41 7.94 -8.03
CA LYS A 71 26.89 7.00 -7.01
C LYS A 71 27.61 7.68 -5.83
N GLU A 72 28.30 8.80 -6.07
CA GLU A 72 28.96 9.61 -5.03
C GLU A 72 27.95 10.36 -4.14
N GLU A 73 26.84 10.83 -4.70
CA GLU A 73 25.86 11.64 -3.96
C GLU A 73 24.87 10.79 -3.16
N LEU A 74 24.65 9.54 -3.55
CA LEU A 74 23.73 8.63 -2.86
C LEU A 74 24.25 8.23 -1.47
N PRO A 75 23.38 8.10 -0.46
CA PRO A 75 23.78 7.78 0.91
C PRO A 75 24.45 6.40 1.00
N ASP A 76 25.27 6.21 2.03
CA ASP A 76 25.82 4.90 2.38
C ASP A 76 24.69 3.98 2.88
N PRO A 77 24.44 2.82 2.23
CA PRO A 77 23.39 1.91 2.65
C PRO A 77 23.58 1.35 4.06
N ALA A 78 24.82 1.24 4.56
CA ALA A 78 25.08 0.77 5.92
C ALA A 78 24.75 1.85 6.96
N ALA A 79 25.06 3.12 6.66
CA ALA A 79 24.79 4.24 7.58
C ALA A 79 23.29 4.46 7.82
N LEU A 80 22.45 4.17 6.81
CA LEU A 80 21.00 4.24 6.91
C LEU A 80 20.33 2.89 7.20
N GLU A 81 21.11 1.81 7.38
CA GLU A 81 20.59 0.47 7.66
C GLU A 81 19.58 -0.03 6.59
N LEU A 82 19.80 0.29 5.31
CA LEU A 82 18.86 -0.03 4.22
C LEU A 82 18.69 -1.53 3.98
N TYR A 83 19.65 -2.35 4.42
CA TYR A 83 19.60 -3.81 4.36
C TYR A 83 18.88 -4.46 5.55
N GLU A 84 18.50 -3.68 6.56
CA GLU A 84 17.92 -4.20 7.80
C GLU A 84 16.39 -4.16 7.76
N PHE A 85 15.76 -5.21 8.29
CA PHE A 85 14.30 -5.28 8.40
C PHE A 85 13.74 -4.21 9.36
N HIS A 86 14.54 -3.78 10.34
CA HIS A 86 14.16 -2.79 11.34
C HIS A 86 14.34 -1.33 10.89
N PHE A 87 14.71 -1.09 9.62
CA PHE A 87 14.80 0.25 9.04
C PHE A 87 13.56 1.11 9.38
N SER A 88 13.80 2.36 9.76
CA SER A 88 12.77 3.38 10.01
C SER A 88 13.05 4.64 9.19
N ASP A 89 12.03 5.08 8.45
CA ASP A 89 12.09 6.29 7.64
C ASP A 89 11.79 7.57 8.43
N LEU A 90 11.22 7.46 9.64
CA LEU A 90 10.80 8.61 10.46
C LEU A 90 11.88 9.69 10.67
N PRO A 91 13.16 9.37 10.93
CA PRO A 91 14.21 10.38 11.05
C PRO A 91 14.77 10.86 9.69
N VAL A 92 14.35 10.26 8.58
CA VAL A 92 14.90 10.51 7.25
C VAL A 92 14.03 11.51 6.48
N SER A 93 14.68 12.50 5.84
CA SER A 93 13.98 13.46 4.98
C SER A 93 13.50 12.80 3.69
N GLU A 94 12.44 13.33 3.07
CA GLU A 94 11.95 12.77 1.81
C GLU A 94 12.98 12.80 0.69
N HIS A 95 13.81 13.83 0.63
CA HIS A 95 14.90 13.93 -0.35
C HIS A 95 15.94 12.82 -0.16
N GLU A 96 16.29 12.52 1.10
CA GLU A 96 17.18 11.39 1.42
C GLU A 96 16.51 10.03 1.14
N LEU A 97 15.18 9.90 1.26
CA LEU A 97 14.45 8.69 0.84
C LEU A 97 14.47 8.51 -0.68
N ILE A 98 14.35 9.59 -1.47
CA ILE A 98 14.49 9.54 -2.94
C ILE A 98 15.89 9.02 -3.30
N LYS A 99 16.94 9.56 -2.70
CA LYS A 99 18.31 9.09 -2.90
C LYS A 99 18.47 7.64 -2.44
N SER A 100 17.96 7.29 -1.27
CA SER A 100 17.97 5.91 -0.76
C SER A 100 17.27 4.95 -1.73
N GLY A 101 16.18 5.37 -2.36
CA GLY A 101 15.46 4.58 -3.35
C GLY A 101 16.34 4.27 -4.56
N ILE A 102 17.05 5.28 -5.08
CA ILE A 102 18.00 5.09 -6.18
C ILE A 102 19.16 4.18 -5.74
N ARG A 103 19.64 4.33 -4.49
CA ARG A 103 20.68 3.47 -3.90
C ARG A 103 20.26 2.00 -3.95
N LEU A 104 19.01 1.64 -3.68
CA LEU A 104 18.54 0.25 -3.77
C LEU A 104 18.74 -0.35 -5.18
N PHE A 105 18.50 0.42 -6.24
CA PHE A 105 18.73 -0.05 -7.62
C PHE A 105 20.21 -0.14 -7.99
N VAL A 106 21.07 0.69 -7.37
CA VAL A 106 22.53 0.55 -7.48
C VAL A 106 22.99 -0.74 -6.79
N GLU A 107 22.51 -1.01 -5.58
CA GLU A 107 22.84 -2.23 -4.83
C GLU A 107 22.34 -3.52 -5.51
N LEU A 108 21.22 -3.45 -6.24
CA LEU A 108 20.76 -4.54 -7.11
C LEU A 108 21.60 -4.72 -8.39
N ASN A 109 22.58 -3.85 -8.63
CA ASN A 109 23.35 -3.77 -9.88
C ASN A 109 22.46 -3.57 -11.13
N ALA A 110 21.26 -3.00 -10.96
CA ALA A 110 20.30 -2.86 -12.05
C ALA A 110 20.75 -1.81 -13.07
N LEU A 111 21.26 -0.67 -12.60
CA LEU A 111 21.68 0.45 -13.44
C LEU A 111 22.81 0.05 -14.40
N ASP A 112 23.87 -0.58 -13.89
CA ASP A 112 25.02 -0.97 -14.71
C ASP A 112 24.72 -2.17 -15.61
N LYS A 113 23.92 -3.14 -15.14
CA LYS A 113 23.59 -4.35 -15.89
C LYS A 113 22.64 -4.05 -17.05
N PHE A 114 21.58 -3.30 -16.81
CA PHE A 114 20.55 -2.97 -17.80
C PHE A 114 20.79 -1.63 -18.50
N LYS A 115 21.92 -0.98 -18.23
CA LYS A 115 22.34 0.29 -18.85
C LYS A 115 21.31 1.40 -18.66
N VAL A 116 20.74 1.51 -17.45
CA VAL A 116 19.74 2.54 -17.15
C VAL A 116 20.44 3.91 -17.09
N PRO A 117 19.98 4.92 -17.86
CA PRO A 117 20.55 6.26 -17.80
C PRO A 117 20.42 6.87 -16.39
N ALA A 118 21.46 7.59 -15.93
CA ALA A 118 21.48 8.14 -14.57
C ALA A 118 20.41 9.23 -14.41
N GLU A 119 20.24 10.03 -15.46
CA GLU A 119 19.17 11.00 -15.60
C GLU A 119 17.79 10.36 -15.51
N VAL A 120 17.52 9.32 -16.31
CA VAL A 120 16.20 8.67 -16.36
C VAL A 120 15.86 8.02 -15.03
N MET A 121 16.83 7.35 -14.38
CA MET A 121 16.61 6.78 -13.04
C MET A 121 16.25 7.86 -12.01
N THR A 122 16.95 9.00 -12.06
CA THR A 122 16.70 10.12 -11.15
C THR A 122 15.34 10.78 -11.42
N LYS A 123 15.00 11.02 -12.70
CA LYS A 123 13.70 11.55 -13.11
C LYS A 123 12.56 10.63 -12.71
N TRP A 124 12.71 9.32 -12.94
CA TRP A 124 11.71 8.31 -12.59
C TRP A 124 11.44 8.30 -11.08
N MET A 125 12.48 8.23 -10.24
CA MET A 125 12.30 8.20 -8.78
C MET A 125 11.59 9.45 -8.24
N TYR A 126 11.98 10.64 -8.71
CA TYR A 126 11.30 11.89 -8.36
C TYR A 126 9.84 11.90 -8.82
N THR A 127 9.58 11.43 -10.04
CA THR A 127 8.23 11.41 -10.62
C THR A 127 7.33 10.42 -9.89
N VAL A 128 7.85 9.25 -9.49
CA VAL A 128 7.12 8.30 -8.64
C VAL A 128 6.79 8.95 -7.29
N ARG A 129 7.76 9.58 -6.61
CA ARG A 129 7.50 10.32 -5.35
C ARG A 129 6.39 11.36 -5.52
N LYS A 130 6.42 12.14 -6.61
CA LYS A 130 5.39 13.16 -6.89
C LYS A 130 4.03 12.59 -7.28
N GLY A 131 3.99 11.35 -7.76
CA GLY A 131 2.76 10.61 -8.03
C GLY A 131 2.03 10.12 -6.78
N TYR A 132 2.72 9.98 -5.65
CA TYR A 132 2.06 9.76 -4.37
C TYR A 132 1.41 11.05 -3.86
N ARG A 133 0.24 10.91 -3.23
CA ARG A 133 -0.50 12.03 -2.66
C ARG A 133 -0.05 12.32 -1.23
N ASP A 134 -0.20 13.57 -0.83
CA ASP A 134 -0.01 14.01 0.56
C ASP A 134 -1.25 13.63 1.41
N ILE A 135 -1.37 12.33 1.71
CA ILE A 135 -2.40 11.76 2.59
C ILE A 135 -1.77 11.06 3.80
N THR A 136 -2.60 10.71 4.78
CA THR A 136 -2.16 10.32 6.12
C THR A 136 -1.24 9.09 6.15
N TYR A 137 -1.60 7.99 5.48
CA TYR A 137 -0.80 6.76 5.47
C TYR A 137 -0.31 6.35 4.08
N HIS A 138 -1.19 6.22 3.08
CA HIS A 138 -0.83 5.73 1.73
C HIS A 138 -0.13 6.80 0.88
N ASN A 139 1.01 7.30 1.37
CA ASN A 139 1.84 8.34 0.77
C ASN A 139 3.24 7.80 0.37
N TRP A 140 4.15 8.68 -0.03
CA TRP A 140 5.49 8.31 -0.49
C TRP A 140 6.28 7.48 0.53
N ARG A 141 6.14 7.74 1.84
CA ARG A 141 6.86 6.99 2.88
C ARG A 141 6.42 5.53 2.94
N HIS A 142 5.13 5.26 2.76
CA HIS A 142 4.62 3.89 2.61
C HIS A 142 5.22 3.24 1.36
N GLY A 143 5.08 3.87 0.19
CA GLY A 143 5.65 3.36 -1.07
C GLY A 143 7.15 3.06 -0.99
N PHE A 144 7.93 3.93 -0.32
CA PHE A 144 9.35 3.70 -0.07
C PHE A 144 9.60 2.50 0.83
N ASN A 145 8.91 2.39 1.98
CA ASN A 145 9.11 1.29 2.93
C ASN A 145 8.75 -0.08 2.31
N VAL A 146 7.73 -0.13 1.44
CA VAL A 146 7.39 -1.34 0.68
C VAL A 146 8.50 -1.69 -0.32
N GLY A 147 9.03 -0.70 -1.04
CA GLY A 147 10.19 -0.86 -1.93
C GLY A 147 11.45 -1.34 -1.19
N GLN A 148 11.78 -0.75 -0.05
CA GLN A 148 12.90 -1.14 0.81
C GLN A 148 12.71 -2.55 1.36
N THR A 149 11.51 -2.91 1.80
CA THR A 149 11.25 -4.26 2.31
C THR A 149 11.37 -5.30 1.20
N MET A 150 10.91 -5.00 -0.02
CA MET A 150 11.09 -5.90 -1.18
C MET A 150 12.58 -6.12 -1.48
N PHE A 151 13.38 -5.04 -1.49
CA PHE A 151 14.82 -5.11 -1.61
C PHE A 151 15.45 -5.99 -0.51
N THR A 152 15.09 -5.76 0.74
CA THR A 152 15.64 -6.49 1.89
C THR A 152 15.26 -7.97 1.88
N LEU A 153 14.04 -8.32 1.48
CA LEU A 153 13.63 -9.72 1.28
C LEU A 153 14.45 -10.41 0.18
N LEU A 154 14.74 -9.72 -0.92
CA LEU A 154 15.55 -10.26 -2.01
C LEU A 154 17.00 -10.47 -1.56
N MET A 155 17.59 -9.49 -0.89
CA MET A 155 19.00 -9.46 -0.53
C MET A 155 19.28 -10.18 0.81
N THR A 156 18.82 -9.60 1.92
CA THR A 156 19.01 -10.12 3.28
C THR A 156 18.19 -11.39 3.54
N GLY A 157 16.96 -11.44 3.03
CA GLY A 157 16.10 -12.63 3.07
C GLY A 157 16.53 -13.74 2.10
N LYS A 158 17.55 -13.50 1.26
CA LYS A 158 18.11 -14.42 0.27
C LYS A 158 17.10 -15.01 -0.72
N LEU A 159 15.97 -14.34 -0.96
CA LEU A 159 14.97 -14.80 -1.92
C LEU A 159 15.38 -14.54 -3.37
N LYS A 160 16.36 -13.67 -3.62
CA LYS A 160 16.85 -13.37 -4.96
C LYS A 160 17.34 -14.59 -5.73
N LYS A 161 17.78 -15.66 -5.05
CA LYS A 161 18.24 -16.92 -5.69
C LYS A 161 17.19 -17.61 -6.57
N TYR A 162 15.90 -17.30 -6.38
CA TYR A 162 14.81 -17.83 -7.22
C TYR A 162 14.49 -16.97 -8.44
N TYR A 163 15.05 -15.77 -8.51
CA TYR A 163 14.71 -14.76 -9.50
C TYR A 163 15.95 -14.32 -10.27
N SER A 164 15.74 -14.00 -11.55
CA SER A 164 16.74 -13.33 -12.35
C SER A 164 16.91 -11.87 -11.92
N ASP A 165 18.03 -11.23 -12.28
CA ASP A 165 18.25 -9.81 -11.99
C ASP A 165 17.17 -8.91 -12.60
N LEU A 166 16.58 -9.31 -13.74
CA LEU A 166 15.51 -8.55 -14.37
C LEU A 166 14.21 -8.64 -13.56
N GLU A 167 13.90 -9.83 -13.04
CA GLU A 167 12.73 -10.02 -12.18
C GLU A 167 12.88 -9.27 -10.85
N ALA A 168 14.06 -9.34 -10.22
CA ALA A 168 14.34 -8.57 -9.01
C ALA A 168 14.24 -7.05 -9.26
N PHE A 169 14.76 -6.57 -10.39
CA PHE A 169 14.63 -5.16 -10.79
C PHE A 169 13.15 -4.76 -10.97
N ALA A 170 12.36 -5.56 -11.68
CA ALA A 170 10.94 -5.31 -11.88
C ALA A 170 10.14 -5.35 -10.56
N MET A 171 10.44 -6.31 -9.67
CA MET A 171 9.75 -6.46 -8.37
C MET A 171 9.96 -5.25 -7.48
N VAL A 172 11.18 -4.73 -7.37
CA VAL A 172 11.45 -3.52 -6.57
C VAL A 172 10.82 -2.29 -7.20
N ALA A 173 10.87 -2.14 -8.53
CA ALA A 173 10.20 -1.04 -9.20
C ALA A 173 8.66 -1.08 -9.05
N ALA A 174 8.06 -2.27 -9.13
CA ALA A 174 6.63 -2.44 -8.89
C ALA A 174 6.24 -2.12 -7.44
N ALA A 175 7.08 -2.50 -6.46
CA ALA A 175 6.87 -2.18 -5.05
C ALA A 175 6.84 -0.65 -4.82
N PHE A 176 7.71 0.12 -5.48
CA PHE A 176 7.69 1.58 -5.40
C PHE A 176 6.43 2.21 -6.00
N CYS A 177 5.75 1.55 -6.93
CA CYS A 177 4.59 2.10 -7.63
C CYS A 177 3.23 1.55 -7.16
N HIS A 178 3.22 0.56 -6.25
CA HIS A 178 2.00 -0.23 -5.99
C HIS A 178 0.79 0.59 -5.52
N ASP A 179 1.01 1.71 -4.83
CA ASP A 179 -0.01 2.59 -4.26
C ASP A 179 0.04 4.02 -4.83
N ILE A 180 0.65 4.21 -6.01
CA ILE A 180 0.77 5.53 -6.64
C ILE A 180 -0.62 6.14 -6.93
N ASP A 181 -0.82 7.42 -6.63
CA ASP A 181 -2.13 8.09 -6.73
C ASP A 181 -3.26 7.52 -5.83
N HIS A 182 -2.93 6.84 -4.72
CA HIS A 182 -3.94 6.42 -3.73
C HIS A 182 -4.71 7.62 -3.15
N ARG A 183 -6.03 7.46 -2.98
CA ARG A 183 -6.96 8.59 -2.72
C ARG A 183 -7.46 8.68 -1.27
N GLY A 184 -6.89 7.90 -0.37
CA GLY A 184 -7.33 7.87 1.03
C GLY A 184 -8.61 7.09 1.30
N THR A 185 -9.08 6.30 0.32
CA THR A 185 -10.32 5.52 0.44
C THR A 185 -10.18 4.17 -0.23
N ASN A 186 -10.83 3.15 0.31
CA ASN A 186 -10.71 1.77 -0.17
C ASN A 186 -11.64 1.42 -1.36
N ASN A 187 -11.42 0.24 -1.95
CA ASN A 187 -12.22 -0.31 -3.06
C ASN A 187 -13.75 -0.35 -2.76
N LEU A 188 -14.14 -0.62 -1.51
CA LEU A 188 -15.57 -0.65 -1.12
C LEU A 188 -16.20 0.73 -1.21
N TYR A 189 -15.51 1.78 -0.76
CA TYR A 189 -15.97 3.15 -0.88
C TYR A 189 -16.08 3.59 -2.34
N GLN A 190 -15.11 3.23 -3.19
CA GLN A 190 -15.15 3.51 -4.63
C GLN A 190 -16.41 2.93 -5.29
N MET A 191 -16.80 1.71 -4.91
CA MET A 191 -18.05 1.10 -5.39
C MET A 191 -19.29 1.82 -4.86
N LYS A 192 -19.37 2.07 -3.54
CA LYS A 192 -20.53 2.72 -2.91
C LYS A 192 -20.76 4.14 -3.42
N SER A 193 -19.69 4.89 -3.69
CA SER A 193 -19.74 6.25 -4.24
C SER A 193 -19.96 6.32 -5.76
N ALA A 194 -20.06 5.16 -6.43
CA ALA A 194 -20.19 5.04 -7.88
C ALA A 194 -19.10 5.81 -8.65
N ALA A 195 -17.88 5.82 -8.12
CA ALA A 195 -16.74 6.52 -8.69
C ALA A 195 -16.44 6.03 -10.12
N PRO A 196 -15.91 6.87 -11.02
CA PRO A 196 -15.57 6.47 -12.38
C PRO A 196 -14.66 5.23 -12.45
N LEU A 197 -13.70 5.10 -11.52
CA LEU A 197 -12.81 3.94 -11.43
C LEU A 197 -13.58 2.63 -11.19
N ALA A 198 -14.61 2.66 -10.34
CA ALA A 198 -15.44 1.47 -10.08
C ALA A 198 -16.33 1.09 -11.27
N LYS A 199 -16.57 2.00 -12.21
CA LYS A 199 -17.25 1.71 -13.49
C LYS A 199 -16.28 1.16 -14.54
N LEU A 200 -15.02 1.60 -14.48
CA LEU A 200 -13.96 1.17 -15.39
C LEU A 200 -13.44 -0.24 -15.04
N HIS A 201 -13.30 -0.54 -13.75
CA HIS A 201 -12.74 -1.79 -13.25
C HIS A 201 -13.78 -2.56 -12.42
N GLY A 202 -13.93 -3.86 -12.70
CA GLY A 202 -14.87 -4.73 -11.98
C GLY A 202 -14.29 -5.42 -10.73
N SER A 203 -12.96 -5.47 -10.59
CA SER A 203 -12.25 -6.05 -9.44
C SER A 203 -10.89 -5.39 -9.27
N SER A 204 -10.40 -5.34 -8.01
CA SER A 204 -9.12 -4.70 -7.64
C SER A 204 -9.00 -3.30 -8.25
N ILE A 205 -9.99 -2.45 -7.93
CA ILE A 205 -10.27 -1.20 -8.65
C ILE A 205 -9.08 -0.24 -8.56
N LEU A 206 -8.57 -0.03 -7.36
CA LEU A 206 -7.45 0.87 -7.10
C LEU A 206 -6.14 0.26 -7.58
N GLU A 207 -5.92 -1.04 -7.37
CA GLU A 207 -4.70 -1.72 -7.79
C GLU A 207 -4.53 -1.68 -9.32
N ARG A 208 -5.63 -1.81 -10.08
CA ARG A 208 -5.62 -1.62 -11.54
C ARG A 208 -5.33 -0.18 -11.94
N HIS A 209 -5.83 0.79 -11.19
CA HIS A 209 -5.51 2.20 -11.40
C HIS A 209 -4.02 2.48 -11.16
N HIS A 210 -3.45 1.97 -10.06
CA HIS A 210 -2.01 2.09 -9.76
C HIS A 210 -1.14 1.46 -10.87
N LEU A 211 -1.54 0.28 -11.36
CA LEU A 211 -0.88 -0.39 -12.48
C LEU A 211 -0.95 0.44 -13.77
N GLU A 212 -2.12 0.97 -14.13
CA GLU A 212 -2.30 1.76 -15.34
C GLU A 212 -1.50 3.07 -15.29
N PHE A 213 -1.51 3.73 -14.14
CA PHE A 213 -0.69 4.90 -13.90
C PHE A 213 0.80 4.58 -14.04
N SER A 214 1.25 3.46 -13.47
CA SER A 214 2.63 2.99 -13.60
C SER A 214 3.02 2.71 -15.05
N LYS A 215 2.14 2.07 -15.83
CA LYS A 215 2.36 1.83 -17.26
C LYS A 215 2.47 3.14 -18.03
N THR A 216 1.58 4.10 -17.76
CA THR A 216 1.62 5.46 -18.34
C THR A 216 2.96 6.15 -18.07
N LEU A 217 3.52 6.03 -16.86
CA LEU A 217 4.85 6.59 -16.56
C LEU A 217 5.95 5.95 -17.42
N LEU A 218 5.85 4.65 -17.70
CA LEU A 218 6.84 3.89 -18.48
C LEU A 218 6.66 4.04 -19.99
N GLU A 219 5.53 4.55 -20.48
CA GLU A 219 5.34 4.89 -21.89
C GLU A 219 6.16 6.13 -22.30
N ASP A 220 6.51 6.98 -21.34
CA ASP A 220 7.39 8.12 -21.57
C ASP A 220 8.86 7.70 -21.57
N GLU A 221 9.53 7.82 -22.72
CA GLU A 221 10.95 7.44 -22.89
C GLU A 221 11.89 8.17 -21.91
N SER A 222 11.56 9.40 -21.50
CA SER A 222 12.37 10.17 -20.55
C SER A 222 12.25 9.71 -19.09
N LEU A 223 11.25 8.86 -18.80
CA LEU A 223 10.99 8.27 -17.49
C LEU A 223 11.16 6.74 -17.48
N ASN A 224 11.19 6.11 -18.64
CA ASN A 224 11.24 4.66 -18.76
C ASN A 224 12.63 4.10 -18.38
N ILE A 225 12.76 3.65 -17.15
CA ILE A 225 13.96 2.97 -16.62
C ILE A 225 14.26 1.62 -17.29
N PHE A 226 13.35 1.12 -18.14
CA PHE A 226 13.49 -0.12 -18.90
C PHE A 226 13.71 0.12 -20.41
N GLN A 227 13.95 1.37 -20.85
CA GLN A 227 14.03 1.74 -22.27
C GLN A 227 15.09 0.97 -23.08
N ASN A 228 16.16 0.50 -22.42
CA ASN A 228 17.26 -0.22 -23.07
C ASN A 228 17.06 -1.75 -23.10
N LEU A 229 15.91 -2.24 -22.62
CA LEU A 229 15.55 -3.65 -22.71
C LEU A 229 15.02 -4.00 -24.11
N ASN A 230 15.19 -5.26 -24.52
CA ASN A 230 14.50 -5.73 -25.71
C ASN A 230 13.00 -5.93 -25.44
N LYS A 231 12.20 -5.97 -26.51
CA LYS A 231 10.74 -6.11 -26.43
C LYS A 231 10.27 -7.26 -25.52
N ARG A 232 10.86 -8.45 -25.64
CA ARG A 232 10.49 -9.62 -24.82
C ARG A 232 10.78 -9.41 -23.33
N GLN A 233 11.91 -8.78 -23.01
CA GLN A 233 12.25 -8.43 -21.64
C GLN A 233 11.27 -7.39 -21.08
N PHE A 234 10.94 -6.36 -21.86
CA PHE A 234 9.99 -5.33 -21.46
C PHE A 234 8.58 -5.89 -21.23
N GLU A 235 8.08 -6.74 -22.14
CA GLU A 235 6.80 -7.45 -21.97
C GLU A 235 6.77 -8.29 -20.67
N ASN A 236 7.89 -8.96 -20.36
CA ASN A 236 8.02 -9.69 -19.10
C ASN A 236 7.99 -8.75 -17.87
N VAL A 237 8.64 -7.59 -17.93
CA VAL A 237 8.57 -6.58 -16.86
C VAL A 237 7.13 -6.13 -16.64
N ILE A 238 6.40 -5.82 -17.71
CA ILE A 238 5.00 -5.39 -17.62
C ILE A 238 4.11 -6.47 -17.00
N HIS A 239 4.32 -7.74 -17.36
CA HIS A 239 3.63 -8.87 -16.73
C HIS A 239 3.93 -8.97 -15.23
N LEU A 240 5.20 -8.81 -14.82
CA LEU A 240 5.58 -8.84 -13.40
C LEU A 240 4.98 -7.68 -12.61
N PHE A 241 4.90 -6.48 -13.19
CA PHE A 241 4.20 -5.34 -12.60
C PHE A 241 2.73 -5.67 -12.37
N GLU A 242 2.06 -6.28 -13.35
CA GLU A 242 0.66 -6.68 -13.21
C GLU A 242 0.47 -7.72 -12.10
N VAL A 243 1.29 -8.78 -12.07
CA VAL A 243 1.18 -9.80 -11.03
C VAL A 243 1.47 -9.22 -9.64
N ALA A 244 2.48 -8.35 -9.52
CA ALA A 244 2.91 -7.80 -8.24
C ALA A 244 1.91 -6.76 -7.70
N ILE A 245 1.53 -5.76 -8.49
CA ILE A 245 0.65 -4.68 -8.04
C ILE A 245 -0.77 -5.21 -7.80
N ILE A 246 -1.32 -6.07 -8.66
CA ILE A 246 -2.66 -6.61 -8.43
C ILE A 246 -2.69 -7.52 -7.20
N ALA A 247 -1.56 -8.12 -6.79
CA ALA A 247 -1.50 -8.97 -5.61
C ALA A 247 -1.57 -8.23 -4.27
N THR A 248 -1.47 -6.90 -4.24
CA THR A 248 -1.65 -6.11 -2.99
C THR A 248 -3.11 -6.12 -2.53
N ASP A 249 -4.07 -6.41 -3.42
CA ASP A 249 -5.47 -6.63 -3.03
C ASP A 249 -5.59 -7.86 -2.11
N LEU A 250 -5.91 -7.61 -0.83
CA LEU A 250 -6.08 -8.64 0.18
C LEU A 250 -7.19 -9.67 -0.17
N ALA A 251 -8.15 -9.34 -1.03
CA ALA A 251 -9.14 -10.30 -1.50
C ALA A 251 -8.50 -11.44 -2.34
N LEU A 252 -7.40 -11.14 -3.04
CA LEU A 252 -6.63 -12.12 -3.81
C LEU A 252 -5.60 -12.86 -2.96
N TYR A 253 -5.04 -12.19 -1.95
CA TYR A 253 -4.15 -12.82 -0.96
C TYR A 253 -4.76 -14.09 -0.35
N PHE A 254 -6.01 -14.04 0.12
CA PHE A 254 -6.68 -15.20 0.73
C PHE A 254 -6.84 -16.39 -0.23
N LYS A 255 -6.88 -16.16 -1.54
CA LYS A 255 -6.91 -17.22 -2.56
C LYS A 255 -5.54 -17.83 -2.81
N LYS A 256 -4.47 -17.01 -2.72
CA LYS A 256 -3.08 -17.44 -2.99
C LYS A 256 -2.40 -18.09 -1.79
N ARG A 257 -2.81 -17.75 -0.58
CA ARG A 257 -2.17 -18.25 0.67
C ARG A 257 -2.09 -19.78 0.76
N THR A 258 -3.14 -20.49 0.33
CA THR A 258 -3.19 -21.97 0.38
C THR A 258 -2.27 -22.61 -0.66
N MET A 259 -2.07 -21.96 -1.81
CA MET A 259 -1.12 -22.40 -2.82
C MET A 259 0.31 -22.18 -2.34
N PHE A 260 0.57 -21.03 -1.70
CA PHE A 260 1.87 -20.75 -1.08
C PHE A 260 2.23 -21.75 0.00
N GLN A 261 1.30 -22.08 0.91
CA GLN A 261 1.54 -23.08 1.95
C GLN A 261 1.99 -24.42 1.37
N LYS A 262 1.34 -24.89 0.30
CA LYS A 262 1.73 -26.14 -0.38
C LYS A 262 3.14 -26.08 -0.98
N ILE A 263 3.55 -24.90 -1.49
CA ILE A 263 4.91 -24.68 -2.00
C ILE A 263 5.91 -24.77 -0.85
N VAL A 264 5.62 -24.14 0.29
CA VAL A 264 6.46 -24.16 1.49
C VAL A 264 6.57 -25.58 2.05
N ASP A 265 5.45 -26.27 2.23
CA ASP A 265 5.42 -27.64 2.75
C ASP A 265 6.22 -28.60 1.85
N ALA A 266 6.13 -28.46 0.52
CA ALA A 266 6.92 -29.25 -0.41
C ALA A 266 8.41 -28.92 -0.34
N ALA A 267 8.77 -27.64 -0.22
CA ALA A 267 10.15 -27.20 -0.09
C ALA A 267 10.81 -27.71 1.22
N GLU A 268 10.05 -27.76 2.32
CA GLU A 268 10.54 -28.25 3.63
C GLU A 268 10.92 -29.75 3.61
N GLN A 269 10.30 -30.54 2.73
CA GLN A 269 10.64 -31.97 2.56
C GLN A 269 11.91 -32.21 1.73
N MET A 270 12.46 -31.18 1.07
CA MET A 270 13.64 -31.30 0.22
C MET A 270 14.92 -31.24 1.05
N LYS A 271 15.94 -31.99 0.63
CA LYS A 271 17.14 -32.21 1.46
C LYS A 271 18.22 -31.17 1.25
N SER A 272 18.17 -30.43 0.13
CA SER A 272 19.18 -29.46 -0.25
C SER A 272 18.55 -28.17 -0.79
N GLU A 273 19.29 -27.07 -0.67
CA GLU A 273 18.86 -25.76 -1.17
C GLU A 273 18.76 -25.76 -2.70
N GLU A 274 19.64 -26.49 -3.39
CA GLU A 274 19.63 -26.62 -4.85
C GLU A 274 18.37 -27.30 -5.37
N GLU A 275 17.86 -28.32 -4.65
CA GLU A 275 16.58 -28.97 -4.96
C GLU A 275 15.41 -27.97 -4.86
N VAL A 276 15.37 -27.17 -3.79
CA VAL A 276 14.33 -26.14 -3.60
C VAL A 276 14.39 -25.09 -4.70
N ILE A 277 15.59 -24.59 -5.02
CA ILE A 277 15.81 -23.62 -6.11
C ILE A 277 15.29 -24.18 -7.43
N LYS A 278 15.67 -25.42 -7.77
CA LYS A 278 15.23 -26.07 -9.01
C LYS A 278 13.71 -26.28 -9.02
N TYR A 279 13.13 -26.71 -7.91
CA TYR A 279 11.69 -26.90 -7.77
C TYR A 279 10.88 -25.63 -8.06
N ILE A 280 11.37 -24.48 -7.57
CA ILE A 280 10.72 -23.18 -7.76
C ILE A 280 10.96 -22.64 -9.17
N ILE A 281 12.20 -22.62 -9.65
CA ILE A 281 12.56 -22.00 -10.93
C ILE A 281 11.93 -22.73 -12.13
N THR A 282 11.70 -24.05 -12.02
CA THR A 282 11.13 -24.85 -13.11
C THR A 282 9.67 -24.51 -13.40
N ASP A 283 8.95 -23.86 -12.47
CA ASP A 283 7.54 -23.49 -12.64
C ASP A 283 7.30 -22.01 -12.34
N GLN A 284 7.03 -21.26 -13.40
CA GLN A 284 6.77 -19.83 -13.33
C GLN A 284 5.60 -19.48 -12.38
N THR A 285 4.59 -20.35 -12.29
CA THR A 285 3.44 -20.15 -11.39
C THR A 285 3.88 -20.11 -9.93
N LYS A 286 4.86 -20.92 -9.54
CA LYS A 286 5.39 -20.93 -8.17
C LYS A 286 6.09 -19.61 -7.86
N LYS A 287 6.92 -19.13 -8.79
CA LYS A 287 7.59 -17.83 -8.66
C LYS A 287 6.58 -16.70 -8.52
N GLU A 288 5.53 -16.69 -9.33
CA GLU A 288 4.47 -15.67 -9.27
C GLU A 288 3.67 -15.74 -7.96
N ILE A 289 3.39 -16.93 -7.44
CA ILE A 289 2.74 -17.08 -6.13
C ILE A 289 3.65 -16.56 -5.02
N ILE A 290 4.94 -16.92 -5.01
CA ILE A 290 5.90 -16.43 -4.02
C ILE A 290 6.02 -14.90 -4.14
N MET A 291 6.15 -14.35 -5.34
CA MET A 291 6.21 -12.91 -5.58
C MET A 291 4.96 -12.18 -5.07
N ALA A 292 3.77 -12.71 -5.34
CA ALA A 292 2.51 -12.14 -4.84
C ALA A 292 2.47 -12.12 -3.31
N MET A 293 2.88 -13.23 -2.66
CA MET A 293 2.95 -13.30 -1.20
C MET A 293 4.03 -12.37 -0.63
N MET A 294 5.18 -12.23 -1.31
CA MET A 294 6.22 -11.29 -0.93
C MET A 294 5.69 -9.86 -0.99
N MET A 295 4.96 -9.50 -2.05
CA MET A 295 4.38 -8.17 -2.18
C MET A 295 3.41 -7.86 -1.04
N THR A 296 2.47 -8.76 -0.72
CA THR A 296 1.59 -8.59 0.46
C THR A 296 2.40 -8.49 1.76
N GLY A 297 3.46 -9.29 1.91
CA GLY A 297 4.35 -9.21 3.08
C GLY A 297 5.12 -7.90 3.18
N CYS A 298 5.48 -7.27 2.06
CA CYS A 298 6.10 -5.95 2.01
C CYS A 298 5.10 -4.84 2.34
N ASP A 299 3.92 -4.90 1.74
CA ASP A 299 2.83 -3.93 1.95
C ASP A 299 2.42 -3.85 3.43
N LEU A 300 2.35 -5.01 4.09
CA LEU A 300 2.02 -5.09 5.52
C LEU A 300 3.23 -4.92 6.46
N SER A 301 4.44 -4.70 5.94
CA SER A 301 5.69 -4.78 6.72
C SER A 301 5.81 -3.79 7.88
N ALA A 302 5.03 -2.71 7.88
CA ALA A 302 4.99 -1.77 9.00
C ALA A 302 4.60 -2.46 10.33
N ILE A 303 3.81 -3.54 10.27
CA ILE A 303 3.39 -4.31 11.44
C ILE A 303 4.54 -5.07 12.12
N THR A 304 5.67 -5.26 11.44
CA THR A 304 6.83 -6.01 11.94
C THR A 304 7.95 -5.10 12.46
N LYS A 305 7.78 -3.77 12.36
CA LYS A 305 8.77 -2.78 12.81
C LYS A 305 8.81 -2.68 14.33
N PRO A 306 9.88 -2.11 14.93
CA PRO A 306 9.91 -1.82 16.36
C PRO A 306 8.68 -1.04 16.84
N TRP A 307 8.29 -1.24 18.10
CA TRP A 307 7.04 -0.72 18.67
C TRP A 307 6.89 0.81 18.51
N GLU A 308 7.98 1.55 18.62
CA GLU A 308 8.06 3.00 18.52
C GLU A 308 7.69 3.51 17.12
N VAL A 309 7.91 2.69 16.11
CA VAL A 309 7.52 2.94 14.72
C VAL A 309 6.11 2.40 14.47
N GLN A 310 5.87 1.15 14.85
CA GLN A 310 4.61 0.46 14.57
C GLN A 310 3.41 1.17 15.22
N SER A 311 3.54 1.65 16.46
CA SER A 311 2.47 2.37 17.16
C SER A 311 2.07 3.67 16.45
N LYS A 312 3.05 4.41 15.90
CA LYS A 312 2.78 5.62 15.11
C LYS A 312 2.11 5.29 13.79
N VAL A 313 2.59 4.26 13.09
CA VAL A 313 2.00 3.81 11.82
C VAL A 313 0.56 3.33 12.01
N ALA A 314 0.29 2.55 13.06
CA ALA A 314 -1.07 2.11 13.36
C ALA A 314 -2.03 3.27 13.58
N LEU A 315 -1.57 4.35 14.22
CA LEU A 315 -2.36 5.57 14.40
C LEU A 315 -2.59 6.32 13.08
N MET A 316 -1.58 6.39 12.20
CA MET A 316 -1.73 6.97 10.86
C MET A 316 -2.77 6.20 10.03
N VAL A 317 -2.70 4.87 10.03
CA VAL A 317 -3.68 4.00 9.35
C VAL A 317 -5.08 4.20 9.94
N ALA A 318 -5.20 4.23 11.27
CA ALA A 318 -6.48 4.45 11.94
C ALA A 318 -7.10 5.82 11.59
N ASN A 319 -6.28 6.88 11.58
CA ASN A 319 -6.71 8.22 11.18
C ASN A 319 -7.24 8.23 9.74
N GLU A 320 -6.57 7.57 8.79
CA GLU A 320 -7.06 7.49 7.40
C GLU A 320 -8.39 6.73 7.31
N PHE A 321 -8.56 5.65 8.07
CA PHE A 321 -9.85 4.94 8.15
C PHE A 321 -10.95 5.81 8.78
N TRP A 322 -10.63 6.64 9.76
CA TRP A 322 -11.58 7.56 10.37
C TRP A 322 -11.98 8.70 9.43
N GLU A 323 -11.02 9.24 8.67
CA GLU A 323 -11.29 10.20 7.60
C GLU A 323 -12.24 9.63 6.56
N GLN A 324 -12.01 8.38 6.11
CA GLN A 324 -12.97 7.68 5.26
C GLN A 324 -14.34 7.49 5.94
N GLY A 325 -14.37 7.09 7.21
CA GLY A 325 -15.63 6.90 7.95
C GLY A 325 -16.47 8.17 8.05
N ASP A 326 -15.82 9.33 8.19
CA ASP A 326 -16.51 10.62 8.16
C ASP A 326 -17.04 10.95 6.76
N LEU A 327 -16.32 10.59 5.69
CA LEU A 327 -16.82 10.70 4.32
C LEU A 327 -18.04 9.79 4.10
N GLU A 328 -18.02 8.54 4.58
CA GLU A 328 -19.18 7.64 4.51
C GLU A 328 -20.40 8.23 5.24
N ARG A 329 -20.18 8.86 6.40
CA ARG A 329 -21.23 9.50 7.18
C ARG A 329 -21.81 10.75 6.48
N THR A 330 -20.95 11.59 5.93
CA THR A 330 -21.35 12.90 5.38
C THR A 330 -21.85 12.82 3.94
N VAL A 331 -21.19 12.03 3.09
CA VAL A 331 -21.49 11.95 1.65
C VAL A 331 -22.49 10.83 1.35
N LEU A 332 -22.30 9.65 1.95
CA LEU A 332 -23.18 8.49 1.69
C LEU A 332 -24.35 8.39 2.67
N GLN A 333 -24.36 9.21 3.74
CA GLN A 333 -25.36 9.18 4.81
C GLN A 333 -25.49 7.78 5.45
N GLN A 334 -24.37 7.06 5.56
CA GLN A 334 -24.29 5.72 6.15
C GLN A 334 -23.52 5.76 7.46
N GLN A 335 -23.88 4.91 8.43
CA GLN A 335 -23.03 4.73 9.59
C GLN A 335 -21.83 3.84 9.22
N PRO A 336 -20.59 4.31 9.45
CA PRO A 336 -19.41 3.49 9.21
C PRO A 336 -19.36 2.32 10.19
N ILE A 337 -18.63 1.27 9.79
CA ILE A 337 -18.32 0.15 10.68
C ILE A 337 -17.42 0.62 11.84
N PRO A 338 -17.37 -0.10 12.98
CA PRO A 338 -16.60 0.32 14.15
C PRO A 338 -15.13 0.69 13.88
N MET A 339 -14.48 -0.04 12.97
CA MET A 339 -13.09 0.20 12.59
C MET A 339 -12.85 1.59 11.96
N MET A 340 -13.87 2.18 11.35
CA MET A 340 -13.82 3.49 10.69
C MET A 340 -14.52 4.58 11.52
N ASP A 341 -15.00 4.28 12.73
CA ASP A 341 -15.64 5.27 13.59
C ASP A 341 -14.65 5.84 14.61
N ARG A 342 -14.28 7.12 14.45
CA ARG A 342 -13.38 7.81 15.38
C ARG A 342 -13.85 7.82 16.84
N ASN A 343 -15.16 7.68 17.08
CA ASN A 343 -15.70 7.59 18.45
C ASN A 343 -15.38 6.26 19.15
N LYS A 344 -14.88 5.28 18.39
CA LYS A 344 -14.46 3.96 18.88
C LYS A 344 -12.95 3.79 18.87
N ALA A 345 -12.20 4.89 18.90
CA ALA A 345 -10.74 4.87 18.87
C ALA A 345 -10.12 4.04 20.02
N GLU A 346 -10.76 3.99 21.20
CA GLU A 346 -10.26 3.16 22.32
C GLU A 346 -10.34 1.64 22.02
N GLU A 347 -11.12 1.19 21.02
CA GLU A 347 -11.16 -0.21 20.58
C GLU A 347 -10.00 -0.60 19.64
N LEU A 348 -9.17 0.37 19.20
CA LEU A 348 -8.08 0.16 18.24
C LEU A 348 -7.13 -0.98 18.65
N PRO A 349 -6.67 -1.12 19.91
CA PRO A 349 -5.78 -2.22 20.29
C PRO A 349 -6.36 -3.60 19.99
N LYS A 350 -7.65 -3.81 20.27
CA LYS A 350 -8.33 -5.09 20.01
C LYS A 350 -8.45 -5.37 18.51
N LEU A 351 -8.73 -4.34 17.72
CA LEU A 351 -8.79 -4.45 16.26
C LEU A 351 -7.41 -4.81 15.67
N GLN A 352 -6.33 -4.21 16.19
CA GLN A 352 -4.96 -4.52 15.77
C GLN A 352 -4.57 -5.97 16.10
N VAL A 353 -4.91 -6.48 17.29
CA VAL A 353 -4.69 -7.91 17.62
C VAL A 353 -5.41 -8.81 16.62
N GLY A 354 -6.67 -8.53 16.31
CA GLY A 354 -7.45 -9.30 15.33
C GLY A 354 -6.84 -9.27 13.93
N PHE A 355 -6.35 -8.11 13.48
CA PHE A 355 -5.67 -7.96 12.19
C PHE A 355 -4.35 -8.74 12.13
N ILE A 356 -3.54 -8.66 13.19
CA ILE A 356 -2.30 -9.43 13.31
C ILE A 356 -2.58 -10.93 13.23
N ASP A 357 -3.58 -11.41 13.97
CA ASP A 357 -3.92 -12.84 14.04
C ASP A 357 -4.47 -13.37 12.71
N PHE A 358 -5.40 -12.63 12.08
CA PHE A 358 -6.14 -13.12 10.94
C PHE A 358 -5.41 -12.92 9.60
N VAL A 359 -4.66 -11.82 9.45
CA VAL A 359 -4.03 -11.43 8.18
C VAL A 359 -2.53 -11.67 8.22
N CYS A 360 -1.84 -11.07 9.19
CA CYS A 360 -0.37 -10.95 9.18
C CYS A 360 0.34 -12.24 9.62
N THR A 361 -0.19 -12.93 10.64
CA THR A 361 0.48 -14.09 11.25
C THR A 361 0.76 -15.20 10.25
N PHE A 362 -0.19 -15.47 9.35
CA PHE A 362 -0.01 -16.50 8.33
C PHE A 362 1.19 -16.21 7.42
N VAL A 363 1.25 -15.02 6.82
CA VAL A 363 2.27 -14.71 5.80
C VAL A 363 3.67 -14.73 6.41
N TYR A 364 3.88 -14.10 7.56
CA TYR A 364 5.21 -14.07 8.18
C TYR A 364 5.64 -15.40 8.79
N LYS A 365 4.69 -16.20 9.32
CA LYS A 365 5.00 -17.56 9.82
C LYS A 365 5.41 -18.49 8.68
N GLU A 366 4.70 -18.46 7.56
CA GLU A 366 5.05 -19.31 6.42
C GLU A 366 6.35 -18.84 5.76
N PHE A 367 6.62 -17.53 5.68
CA PHE A 367 7.92 -17.03 5.24
C PHE A 367 9.07 -17.40 6.19
N SER A 368 8.86 -17.36 7.51
CA SER A 368 9.90 -17.76 8.48
C SER A 368 10.19 -19.26 8.44
N ARG A 369 9.17 -20.09 8.20
CA ARG A 369 9.33 -21.53 7.91
C ARG A 369 10.11 -21.75 6.62
N PHE A 370 9.78 -20.98 5.58
CA PHE A 370 10.38 -21.13 4.27
C PHE A 370 11.85 -20.63 4.25
N HIS A 371 12.15 -19.51 4.90
CA HIS A 371 13.47 -18.89 4.98
C HIS A 371 13.73 -18.36 6.40
N LYS A 372 14.71 -18.97 7.07
CA LYS A 372 15.09 -18.60 8.44
C LYS A 372 15.57 -17.15 8.57
N GLU A 373 16.12 -16.58 7.50
CA GLU A 373 16.56 -15.18 7.43
C GLU A 373 15.42 -14.17 7.66
N ILE A 374 14.16 -14.58 7.48
CA ILE A 374 12.97 -13.73 7.64
C ILE A 374 12.38 -13.84 9.06
N THR A 375 12.87 -14.77 9.89
CA THR A 375 12.42 -14.95 11.28
C THR A 375 12.37 -13.64 12.09
N PRO A 376 13.32 -12.68 11.96
CA PRO A 376 13.23 -11.41 12.67
C PRO A 376 11.94 -10.61 12.41
N MET A 377 11.36 -10.68 11.21
CA MET A 377 10.07 -10.06 10.91
C MET A 377 8.92 -10.74 11.67
N PHE A 378 8.96 -12.07 11.76
CA PHE A 378 7.95 -12.83 12.50
C PHE A 378 8.05 -12.58 14.01
N ASP A 379 9.27 -12.51 14.55
CA ASP A 379 9.50 -12.15 15.96
C ASP A 379 9.01 -10.73 16.26
N GLY A 380 9.31 -9.77 15.38
CA GLY A 380 8.78 -8.40 15.46
C GLY A 380 7.25 -8.35 15.49
N LEU A 381 6.59 -9.13 14.64
CA LEU A 381 5.14 -9.29 14.64
C LEU A 381 4.63 -9.82 15.99
N GLN A 382 5.23 -10.89 16.52
CA GLN A 382 4.80 -11.48 17.79
C GLN A 382 4.99 -10.51 18.97
N ASN A 383 6.10 -9.77 18.99
CA ASN A 383 6.35 -8.74 20.00
C ASN A 383 5.29 -7.63 19.95
N ASN A 384 4.98 -7.12 18.75
CA ASN A 384 3.94 -6.10 18.59
C ASN A 384 2.55 -6.62 18.96
N ARG A 385 2.26 -7.89 18.68
CA ARG A 385 1.01 -8.55 19.10
C ARG A 385 0.86 -8.52 20.63
N VAL A 386 1.94 -8.82 21.37
CA VAL A 386 1.93 -8.78 22.84
C VAL A 386 1.65 -7.36 23.34
N GLN A 387 2.32 -6.36 22.77
CA GLN A 387 2.09 -4.96 23.14
C GLN A 387 0.63 -4.52 22.92
N TRP A 388 0.06 -4.82 21.74
CA TRP A 388 -1.34 -4.52 21.46
C TRP A 388 -2.30 -5.29 22.37
N LYS A 389 -1.99 -6.55 22.68
CA LYS A 389 -2.81 -7.35 23.58
C LYS A 389 -2.82 -6.78 25.00
N THR A 390 -1.66 -6.37 25.52
CA THR A 390 -1.58 -5.69 26.82
C THR A 390 -2.43 -4.42 26.84
N GLN A 391 -2.39 -3.61 25.78
CA GLN A 391 -3.25 -2.41 25.71
C GLN A 391 -4.74 -2.74 25.62
N ALA A 392 -5.10 -3.79 24.88
CA ALA A 392 -6.48 -4.25 24.79
C ALA A 392 -7.00 -4.74 26.15
N ASP A 393 -6.17 -5.45 26.92
CA ASP A 393 -6.53 -5.95 28.25
C ASP A 393 -6.76 -4.81 29.25
N VAL A 394 -5.91 -3.78 29.22
CA VAL A 394 -6.09 -2.56 30.04
C VAL A 394 -7.42 -1.86 29.71
N TYR A 395 -7.78 -1.78 28.43
CA TYR A 395 -9.07 -1.21 28.02
C TYR A 395 -10.25 -2.08 28.49
N ASP A 396 -10.18 -3.40 28.31
CA ASP A 396 -11.23 -4.32 28.75
C ASP A 396 -11.44 -4.25 30.28
N GLU A 397 -10.38 -4.08 31.07
CA GLU A 397 -10.46 -3.87 32.52
C GLU A 397 -11.14 -2.54 32.88
N LYS A 398 -10.77 -1.44 32.22
CA LYS A 398 -11.40 -0.13 32.37
C LYS A 398 -12.91 -0.20 32.07
N MET A 399 -13.29 -0.88 30.99
CA MET A 399 -14.69 -1.04 30.60
C MET A 399 -15.49 -1.87 31.60
N LYS A 400 -14.93 -2.99 32.09
CA LYS A 400 -15.57 -3.79 33.15
C LYS A 400 -15.81 -2.99 34.42
N ALA A 401 -14.82 -2.19 34.85
CA ALA A 401 -14.97 -1.33 36.02
C ALA A 401 -16.08 -0.28 35.85
N LEU A 402 -16.22 0.31 34.66
CA LEU A 402 -17.30 1.24 34.34
C LEU A 402 -18.68 0.55 34.35
N GLU A 403 -18.79 -0.64 33.77
CA GLU A 403 -20.03 -1.43 33.80
C GLU A 403 -20.45 -1.80 35.23
N GLU A 404 -19.50 -2.18 36.09
CA GLU A 404 -19.77 -2.47 37.50
C GLU A 404 -20.23 -1.22 38.27
N GLN A 405 -19.65 -0.06 37.98
CA GLN A 405 -20.09 1.22 38.56
C GLN A 405 -21.48 1.61 38.10
N GLN A 406 -21.80 1.43 36.80
CA GLN A 406 -23.14 1.68 36.27
C GLN A 406 -24.18 0.77 36.91
N LYS A 407 -23.89 -0.54 37.03
CA LYS A 407 -24.77 -1.49 37.72
C LYS A 407 -25.00 -1.12 39.20
N LYS A 408 -23.95 -0.68 39.91
CA LYS A 408 -24.09 -0.18 41.30
C LYS A 408 -24.96 1.07 41.37
N HIS A 409 -24.78 2.02 40.45
CA HIS A 409 -25.58 3.24 40.39
C HIS A 409 -27.06 2.95 40.02
N GLU A 410 -27.31 2.05 39.07
CA GLU A 410 -28.66 1.61 38.72
C GLU A 410 -29.36 0.90 39.89
N ASN A 411 -28.63 0.05 40.62
CA ASN A 411 -29.14 -0.59 41.83
C ASN A 411 -29.44 0.41 42.96
N ASP A 412 -28.58 1.42 43.16
CA ASP A 412 -28.78 2.46 44.17
C ASP A 412 -29.95 3.40 43.83
N VAL A 413 -30.13 3.74 42.54
CA VAL A 413 -31.29 4.52 42.06
C VAL A 413 -32.58 3.70 42.13
N GLY A 414 -32.51 2.40 41.83
CA GLY A 414 -33.62 1.47 42.00
C GLY A 414 -34.04 1.32 43.46
N ALA A 415 -33.08 1.20 44.38
CA ALA A 415 -33.32 1.12 45.82
C ALA A 415 -33.93 2.42 46.37
N LYS A 416 -33.44 3.59 45.95
CA LYS A 416 -34.01 4.90 46.34
C LYS A 416 -35.43 5.13 45.79
N LYS A 417 -35.78 4.57 44.64
CA LYS A 417 -37.16 4.59 44.13
C LYS A 417 -38.08 3.66 44.92
N ALA A 418 -37.60 2.49 45.34
CA ALA A 418 -38.35 1.56 46.19
C ALA A 418 -38.59 2.12 47.60
N ASP A 419 -37.61 2.79 48.21
CA ASP A 419 -37.75 3.45 49.51
C ASP A 419 -38.64 4.70 49.45
N GLY A 420 -38.77 5.34 48.27
CA GLY A 420 -39.67 6.47 48.05
C GLY A 420 -41.16 6.08 47.91
N GLU A 421 -41.46 4.82 47.55
CA GLU A 421 -42.83 4.30 47.47
C GLU A 421 -43.31 3.67 48.78
N ALA A 422 -42.42 3.40 49.75
CA ALA A 422 -42.77 2.83 51.05
C ALA A 422 -43.16 3.89 52.13
N GLY A 423 -43.19 5.19 51.77
CA GLY A 423 -43.40 6.30 52.71
C GLY A 423 -44.77 6.99 52.65
N GLY A 424 -45.79 6.41 52.01
CA GLY A 424 -47.08 7.08 51.78
C GLY A 424 -48.31 6.22 52.01
N GLU A 425 -48.57 5.79 53.26
CA GLU A 425 -49.94 5.47 53.70
C GLU A 425 -50.54 6.74 54.30
N ASP A 426 -51.58 7.33 53.67
CA ASP A 426 -52.93 7.38 54.24
C ASP A 426 -53.98 8.05 53.32
N ASN A 427 -55.18 7.46 53.33
CA ASN A 427 -56.53 7.95 52.97
C ASN A 427 -56.99 8.14 51.50
N GLY A 428 -57.79 7.16 51.05
CA GLY A 428 -59.19 7.44 50.67
C GLY A 428 -59.58 7.25 49.18
N PRO A 429 -60.73 6.60 48.87
CA PRO A 429 -61.02 6.07 47.54
C PRO A 429 -61.87 7.01 46.67
N SER A 430 -61.63 7.05 45.35
CA SER A 430 -62.66 7.44 44.38
C SER A 430 -62.31 7.00 42.95
N LYS A 431 -63.27 6.29 42.34
CA LYS A 431 -63.31 5.96 40.91
C LYS A 431 -63.55 7.23 40.08
N SER A 432 -62.85 7.40 38.97
CA SER A 432 -63.48 7.93 37.75
C SER A 432 -62.69 7.60 36.49
N LYS A 433 -63.45 7.34 35.41
CA LYS A 433 -63.03 6.98 34.05
C LYS A 433 -62.62 8.22 33.23
N THR A 434 -62.25 7.96 31.96
CA THR A 434 -62.18 8.86 30.76
C THR A 434 -60.81 9.54 30.60
N CYS A 435 -60.13 9.72 29.45
CA CYS A 435 -60.25 9.37 28.02
C CYS A 435 -58.91 9.77 27.33
N THR A 436 -58.47 8.99 26.34
CA THR A 436 -58.05 9.39 24.96
C THR A 436 -57.01 10.51 24.70
N VAL A 437 -55.88 10.10 24.07
CA VAL A 437 -55.17 10.66 22.89
C VAL A 437 -54.44 12.01 23.00
N LEU A 438 -53.11 11.97 22.83
CA LEU A 438 -52.37 12.32 21.59
C LEU A 438 -50.94 11.75 21.64
#